data_AF-R6N9D1-F1
#
_entry.id   AF-R6N9D1-F1
#
_cell.length_a   1.000
_cell.length_b   1.000
_cell.length_c   1.000
_cell.angle_alpha   90.00
_cell.angle_beta   90.00
_cell.angle_gamma   90.00
#
_symmetry.space_group_name_H-M   'P 1'
#
loop_
_entity.id
_entity.type
_entity.pdbx_description
1 polymer ?
#
loop_
_entity_poly.entity_id
_entity_poly.type
_entity_poly.pdbx_seq_one_letter_code
_entity_poly.pdbx_strand_id
1 'polypeptide(L)'
;MIEKTAARSKYRRITDYCAALVFYFQHILKFLFSGKMIATVIGNLDPWYLLGPWYLWKNRKESKKLKASLIVISIFFLYGILQLIVFPNMSILKLAVTLLKLAVCILCMLYVMENAEKINFLRIAKIISVFYGITLPFALFFNQSPLFWITNDYVNKYTTTRLRLFYYEPSELGFRLIIVMVVLIGFFLASKCKKEKVLLAVLILVDAFTLYLARSMGAIGIGALAIGVMFLYDWIAHNSRKKTVIYSCICAALLLFCVMMAVTQSDLYMRLMDTLQGKDSSNSYRIGLSFRILGDSFWNYWGLGCGFGNVNTPAFLNQYTDWGLKTVITNSYVYYMTETGIFGVLTLGGFISILFYRCVKGKSAVKWGLFVFIVVFQFMGGYLTNGLNWVAYGIILSNFNERNVFKELSIKLKY
;
A
#
# COMPACT_ATOMS: atom_id res chain seq x y z
N MET A 1 28.15 9.64 18.43
CA MET A 1 28.89 8.47 17.88
C MET A 1 28.15 7.68 16.78
N ILE A 2 26.95 8.09 16.35
CA ILE A 2 26.19 7.41 15.25
C ILE A 2 26.46 8.07 13.88
N GLU A 3 27.22 9.16 13.82
CA GLU A 3 27.46 9.92 12.58
C GLU A 3 28.74 9.60 11.81
N LYS A 4 29.67 8.80 12.36
CA LYS A 4 30.99 8.60 11.73
C LYS A 4 31.09 7.45 10.72
N THR A 5 30.04 6.65 10.50
CA THR A 5 30.12 5.46 9.62
C THR A 5 29.26 5.53 8.35
N ALA A 6 29.01 6.74 7.84
CA ALA A 6 28.34 6.91 6.56
C ALA A 6 28.98 7.96 5.66
N ALA A 7 30.28 7.83 5.38
CA ALA A 7 30.79 8.13 4.03
C ALA A 7 30.20 7.14 2.98
N ARG A 8 28.88 6.88 3.04
CA ARG A 8 28.10 6.34 1.93
C ARG A 8 27.87 7.56 1.02
N SER A 9 28.34 7.47 -0.23
CA SER A 9 28.51 8.61 -1.16
C SER A 9 27.41 9.68 -1.06
N LYS A 10 27.78 10.97 -1.12
CA LYS A 10 26.87 12.13 -1.09
C LYS A 10 25.62 11.93 -1.97
N TYR A 11 25.80 11.30 -3.13
CA TYR A 11 24.75 10.93 -4.08
C TYR A 11 23.66 10.02 -3.47
N ARG A 12 24.03 9.01 -2.66
CA ARG A 12 23.05 8.13 -2.00
C ARG A 12 22.20 8.84 -0.94
N ARG A 13 22.73 9.89 -0.30
CA ARG A 13 21.93 10.67 0.66
C ARG A 13 20.83 11.45 -0.05
N ILE A 14 21.17 12.06 -1.20
CA ILE A 14 20.21 12.83 -2.01
C ILE A 14 19.07 11.94 -2.49
N THR A 15 19.37 10.72 -2.97
CA THR A 15 18.34 9.79 -3.44
C THR A 15 17.37 9.37 -2.34
N ASP A 16 17.85 9.19 -1.10
CA ASP A 16 16.98 8.86 0.05
C ASP A 16 16.02 10.03 0.35
N TYR A 17 16.50 11.28 0.32
CA TYR A 17 15.67 12.47 0.51
C TYR A 17 14.65 12.65 -0.61
N CYS A 18 15.05 12.48 -1.87
CA CYS A 18 14.13 12.57 -3.00
C CYS A 18 13.01 11.53 -2.89
N ALA A 19 13.33 10.28 -2.54
CA ALA A 19 12.32 9.24 -2.33
C ALA A 19 11.35 9.59 -1.19
N ALA A 20 11.86 10.12 -0.08
CA ALA A 20 11.03 10.56 1.05
C ALA A 20 10.11 11.74 0.66
N LEU A 21 10.63 12.72 -0.07
CA LEU A 21 9.84 13.86 -0.57
C LEU A 21 8.74 13.40 -1.53
N VAL A 22 9.05 12.52 -2.47
CA VAL A 22 8.07 11.95 -3.41
C VAL A 22 6.97 11.18 -2.66
N PHE A 23 7.33 10.40 -1.64
CA PHE A 23 6.36 9.67 -0.82
C PHE A 23 5.44 10.61 -0.04
N TYR A 24 6.03 11.64 0.57
CA TYR A 24 5.32 12.58 1.44
C TYR A 24 4.42 13.55 0.67
N PHE A 25 4.90 14.08 -0.45
CA PHE A 25 4.21 15.07 -1.28
C PHE A 25 3.53 14.48 -2.52
N GLN A 26 3.23 13.17 -2.51
CA GLN A 26 2.70 12.47 -3.70
C GLN A 26 1.47 13.15 -4.32
N HIS A 27 0.56 13.68 -3.51
CA HIS A 27 -0.66 14.35 -3.96
C HIS A 27 -0.57 15.88 -3.85
N ILE A 28 0.63 16.46 -3.82
CA ILE A 28 0.79 17.93 -3.74
C ILE A 28 0.17 18.65 -4.95
N LEU A 29 0.10 17.98 -6.11
CA LEU A 29 -0.56 18.51 -7.30
C LEU A 29 -2.06 18.78 -7.09
N LYS A 30 -2.69 18.24 -6.03
CA LYS A 30 -4.08 18.57 -5.67
C LYS A 30 -4.31 20.07 -5.46
N PHE A 31 -3.25 20.83 -5.17
CA PHE A 31 -3.31 22.29 -4.99
C PHE A 31 -3.18 23.07 -6.31
N LEU A 32 -2.71 22.43 -7.39
CA LEU A 32 -2.52 23.06 -8.69
C LEU A 32 -3.70 22.84 -9.64
N PHE A 33 -4.51 21.81 -9.40
CA PHE A 33 -5.65 21.47 -10.25
C PHE A 33 -6.96 21.67 -9.48
N SER A 34 -8.08 21.89 -10.20
CA SER A 34 -9.43 22.04 -9.62
C SER A 34 -10.44 21.10 -10.30
N GLY A 35 -11.53 20.78 -9.59
CA GLY A 35 -12.66 20.00 -10.11
C GLY A 35 -12.31 18.58 -10.57
N LYS A 36 -12.94 18.12 -11.66
CA LYS A 36 -12.77 16.76 -12.20
C LYS A 36 -11.33 16.45 -12.63
N MET A 37 -10.54 17.46 -13.01
CA MET A 37 -9.13 17.28 -13.37
C MET A 37 -8.28 16.77 -12.20
N ILE A 38 -8.59 17.14 -10.95
CA ILE A 38 -7.85 16.63 -9.79
C ILE A 38 -7.96 15.11 -9.72
N ALA A 39 -9.18 14.58 -9.81
CA ALA A 39 -9.44 13.15 -9.69
C ALA A 39 -8.76 12.36 -10.83
N THR A 40 -8.77 12.92 -12.05
CA THR A 40 -8.08 12.32 -13.20
C THR A 40 -6.56 12.36 -13.04
N VAL A 41 -5.98 13.48 -12.61
CA VAL A 41 -4.53 13.63 -12.41
C VAL A 41 -4.06 12.72 -11.28
N ILE A 42 -4.67 12.81 -10.09
CA ILE A 42 -4.26 12.03 -8.92
C ILE A 42 -4.50 10.54 -9.12
N GLY A 43 -5.59 10.15 -9.79
CA GLY A 43 -5.91 8.74 -10.05
C GLY A 43 -5.06 8.09 -11.15
N ASN A 44 -4.41 8.89 -12.02
CA ASN A 44 -3.63 8.36 -13.15
C ASN A 44 -2.13 8.66 -13.08
N LEU A 45 -1.70 9.62 -12.27
CA LEU A 45 -0.29 9.97 -12.11
C LEU A 45 0.19 9.54 -10.73
N ASP A 46 1.04 8.52 -10.74
CA ASP A 46 1.81 8.11 -9.58
C ASP A 46 3.30 8.40 -9.85
N PRO A 47 3.97 9.27 -9.08
CA PRO A 47 5.41 9.52 -9.21
C PRO A 47 6.27 8.25 -9.19
N TRP A 48 5.81 7.18 -8.53
CA TRP A 48 6.51 5.89 -8.49
C TRP A 48 6.63 5.26 -9.88
N TYR A 49 5.75 5.59 -10.83
CA TYR A 49 5.81 5.14 -12.22
C TYR A 49 7.11 5.51 -12.92
N LEU A 50 7.82 6.55 -12.48
CA LEU A 50 9.12 6.94 -13.06
C LEU A 50 10.19 5.85 -12.89
N LEU A 51 10.03 4.94 -11.92
CA LEU A 51 10.93 3.81 -11.75
C LEU A 51 10.86 2.82 -12.93
N GLY A 52 9.73 2.75 -13.63
CA GLY A 52 9.52 1.85 -14.78
C GLY A 52 10.41 2.22 -15.97
N PRO A 53 10.28 3.42 -16.56
CA PRO A 53 11.17 3.90 -17.62
C PRO A 53 12.64 3.90 -17.19
N TRP A 54 12.92 4.25 -15.92
CA TRP A 54 14.28 4.22 -15.39
C TRP A 54 14.87 2.79 -15.37
N TYR A 55 14.07 1.77 -15.07
CA TYR A 55 14.49 0.37 -15.17
C TYR A 55 14.92 -0.01 -16.59
N LEU A 56 14.12 0.38 -17.59
CA LEU A 56 14.45 0.12 -19.00
C LEU A 56 15.74 0.83 -19.40
N TRP A 57 15.88 2.11 -19.04
CA TRP A 57 17.08 2.90 -19.35
C TRP A 57 18.35 2.29 -18.72
N LYS A 58 18.26 1.89 -17.45
CA LYS A 58 19.39 1.32 -16.71
C LYS A 58 19.83 -0.04 -17.28
N ASN A 59 18.87 -0.86 -17.70
CA ASN A 59 19.13 -2.21 -18.21
C ASN A 59 19.21 -2.26 -19.76
N ARG A 60 19.30 -1.12 -20.46
CA ARG A 60 19.33 -1.06 -21.94
C ARG A 60 20.41 -1.91 -22.62
N LYS A 61 21.52 -2.18 -21.91
CA LYS A 61 22.62 -3.04 -22.38
C LYS A 61 22.49 -4.50 -21.91
N GLU A 62 21.60 -4.80 -20.97
CA GLU A 62 21.39 -6.15 -20.42
C GLU A 62 20.25 -6.86 -21.15
N SER A 63 20.53 -7.36 -22.36
CA SER A 63 19.53 -7.93 -23.28
C SER A 63 18.69 -9.05 -22.65
N LYS A 64 19.27 -9.91 -21.79
CA LYS A 64 18.55 -11.00 -21.12
C LYS A 64 17.45 -10.49 -20.18
N LYS A 65 17.73 -9.47 -19.35
CA LYS A 65 16.75 -8.92 -18.41
C LYS A 65 15.62 -8.19 -19.10
N LEU A 66 15.95 -7.41 -20.12
CA LEU A 66 14.94 -6.72 -20.93
C LEU A 66 14.04 -7.73 -21.65
N LYS A 67 14.61 -8.76 -22.27
CA LYS A 67 13.83 -9.84 -22.91
C LYS A 67 12.86 -10.49 -21.92
N ALA A 68 13.33 -10.88 -20.73
CA ALA A 68 12.47 -11.48 -19.71
C ALA A 68 11.32 -10.54 -19.27
N SER A 69 11.63 -9.25 -19.07
CA SER A 69 10.64 -8.24 -18.68
C SER A 69 9.58 -8.05 -19.78
N LEU A 70 10.03 -7.95 -21.04
CA LEU A 70 9.15 -7.81 -22.20
C LEU A 70 8.27 -9.04 -22.39
N ILE A 71 8.79 -10.27 -22.21
CA ILE A 71 7.98 -11.49 -22.30
C ILE A 71 6.82 -11.45 -21.30
N VAL A 72 7.08 -11.10 -20.04
CA VAL A 72 6.03 -11.01 -19.02
C VAL A 72 4.98 -9.97 -19.40
N ILE A 73 5.40 -8.79 -19.85
CA ILE A 73 4.49 -7.72 -20.28
C ILE A 73 3.68 -8.13 -21.51
N SER A 74 4.31 -8.76 -22.50
CA SER A 74 3.68 -9.18 -23.75
C SER A 74 2.52 -10.15 -23.53
N ILE A 75 2.56 -11.01 -22.50
CA ILE A 75 1.45 -11.92 -22.18
C ILE A 75 0.16 -11.13 -21.91
N PHE A 76 0.24 -10.02 -21.17
CA PHE A 76 -0.93 -9.16 -20.90
C PHE A 76 -1.42 -8.45 -22.16
N PHE A 77 -0.51 -8.00 -23.02
CA PHE A 77 -0.87 -7.35 -24.28
C PHE A 77 -1.53 -8.32 -25.26
N LEU A 78 -1.00 -9.55 -25.38
CA LEU A 78 -1.61 -10.61 -26.19
C LEU A 78 -3.02 -10.94 -25.70
N TYR A 79 -3.22 -11.01 -24.38
CA TYR A 79 -4.55 -11.22 -23.81
C TYR A 79 -5.49 -10.04 -24.11
N GLY A 80 -5.00 -8.79 -24.00
CA GLY A 80 -5.78 -7.61 -24.38
C GLY A 80 -6.18 -7.59 -25.87
N ILE A 81 -5.31 -8.05 -26.77
CA ILE A 81 -5.62 -8.21 -28.19
C ILE A 81 -6.69 -9.29 -28.40
N LEU A 82 -6.58 -10.43 -27.71
CA LEU A 82 -7.60 -11.47 -27.75
C LEU A 82 -8.97 -10.91 -27.32
N GLN A 83 -9.02 -10.10 -26.26
CA GLN A 83 -10.25 -9.46 -25.80
C GLN A 83 -10.83 -8.50 -26.86
N LEU A 84 -10.01 -7.74 -27.60
CA LEU A 84 -10.48 -6.88 -28.70
C LEU A 84 -11.11 -7.67 -29.85
N ILE A 85 -10.56 -8.84 -30.19
CA ILE A 85 -11.08 -9.69 -31.25
C ILE A 85 -12.46 -10.23 -30.87
N VAL A 86 -12.64 -10.60 -29.59
CA VAL A 86 -13.89 -11.19 -29.08
C VAL A 86 -14.94 -10.10 -28.80
N PHE A 87 -14.54 -8.94 -28.31
CA PHE A 87 -15.43 -7.85 -27.90
C PHE A 87 -15.16 -6.56 -28.68
N PRO A 88 -15.76 -6.39 -29.87
CA PRO A 88 -15.44 -5.27 -30.77
C PRO A 88 -15.86 -3.88 -30.23
N ASN A 89 -16.79 -3.84 -29.27
CA ASN A 89 -17.27 -2.58 -28.66
C ASN A 89 -16.42 -2.09 -27.48
N MET A 90 -15.27 -2.72 -27.21
CA MET A 90 -14.36 -2.31 -26.13
C MET A 90 -13.71 -0.95 -26.40
N SER A 91 -13.51 -0.17 -25.34
CA SER A 91 -12.76 1.08 -25.43
C SER A 91 -11.25 0.83 -25.59
N ILE A 92 -10.74 1.01 -26.81
CA ILE A 92 -9.30 0.85 -27.13
C ILE A 92 -8.43 1.77 -26.27
N LEU A 93 -8.87 3.02 -26.04
CA LEU A 93 -8.12 3.97 -25.22
C LEU A 93 -7.98 3.49 -23.77
N LYS A 94 -9.07 3.00 -23.15
CA LYS A 94 -9.02 2.50 -21.76
C LYS A 94 -8.20 1.23 -21.65
N LEU A 95 -8.33 0.32 -22.62
CA LEU A 95 -7.48 -0.86 -22.75
C LEU A 95 -5.99 -0.47 -22.77
N ALA A 96 -5.61 0.45 -23.67
CA ALA A 96 -4.22 0.89 -23.81
C ALA A 96 -3.69 1.52 -22.51
N VAL A 97 -4.46 2.40 -21.88
CA VAL A 97 -4.07 3.04 -20.61
C VAL A 97 -3.87 2.00 -19.50
N THR A 98 -4.79 1.05 -19.36
CA THR A 98 -4.69 -0.01 -18.33
C THR A 98 -3.49 -0.92 -18.55
N LEU A 99 -3.24 -1.36 -19.80
CA LEU A 99 -2.09 -2.18 -20.15
C LEU A 99 -0.76 -1.45 -19.93
N LEU A 100 -0.66 -0.18 -20.33
CA LEU A 100 0.53 0.64 -20.11
C LEU A 100 0.80 0.86 -18.63
N LYS A 101 -0.23 1.13 -17.83
CA LYS A 101 -0.10 1.24 -16.37
C LYS A 101 0.38 -0.06 -15.75
N LEU A 102 -0.18 -1.20 -16.16
CA LEU A 102 0.21 -2.50 -15.66
C LEU A 102 1.67 -2.82 -16.02
N ALA A 103 2.09 -2.53 -17.26
CA ALA A 103 3.46 -2.69 -17.71
C ALA A 103 4.43 -1.83 -16.87
N VAL A 104 4.12 -0.55 -16.66
CA VAL A 104 4.94 0.34 -15.84
C VAL A 104 5.02 -0.15 -14.40
N CYS A 105 3.90 -0.63 -13.83
CA CYS A 105 3.85 -1.21 -12.49
C CYS A 105 4.77 -2.45 -12.36
N ILE A 106 4.73 -3.37 -13.31
CA ILE A 106 5.62 -4.54 -13.37
C ILE A 106 7.08 -4.08 -13.39
N LEU A 107 7.43 -3.09 -14.22
CA LEU A 107 8.79 -2.55 -14.30
C LEU A 107 9.23 -1.87 -12.99
N CYS A 108 8.34 -1.15 -12.31
CA CYS A 108 8.62 -0.55 -11.00
C CYS A 108 8.95 -1.63 -9.96
N MET A 109 8.17 -2.71 -9.93
CA MET A 109 8.42 -3.84 -9.04
C MET A 109 9.77 -4.50 -9.34
N LEU A 110 10.10 -4.77 -10.61
CA LEU A 110 11.38 -5.35 -11.00
C LEU A 110 12.56 -4.46 -10.59
N TYR A 111 12.43 -3.14 -10.76
CA TYR A 111 13.44 -2.19 -10.32
C TYR A 111 13.73 -2.31 -8.82
N VAL A 112 12.68 -2.29 -8.00
CA VAL A 112 12.83 -2.37 -6.55
C VAL A 112 13.33 -3.75 -6.14
N MET A 113 12.82 -4.82 -6.75
CA MET A 113 13.26 -6.19 -6.50
C MET A 113 14.78 -6.35 -6.65
N GLU A 114 15.36 -5.79 -7.72
CA GLU A 114 16.80 -5.86 -8.01
C GLU A 114 17.65 -4.87 -7.20
N ASN A 115 17.07 -3.79 -6.68
CA ASN A 115 17.83 -2.71 -6.06
C ASN A 115 17.54 -2.51 -4.56
N ALA A 116 16.64 -3.31 -3.96
CA ALA A 116 16.22 -3.15 -2.57
C ALA A 116 17.39 -3.12 -1.57
N GLU A 117 18.43 -3.95 -1.76
CA GLU A 117 19.62 -3.96 -0.89
C GLU A 117 20.41 -2.65 -0.93
N LYS A 118 20.30 -1.90 -2.03
CA LYS A 118 20.99 -0.60 -2.21
C LYS A 118 20.17 0.56 -1.65
N ILE A 119 18.86 0.37 -1.44
CA ILE A 119 17.92 1.39 -0.97
C ILE A 119 17.91 1.39 0.56
N ASN A 120 18.07 2.57 1.17
CA ASN A 120 18.05 2.70 2.63
C ASN A 120 16.63 2.94 3.15
N PHE A 121 15.80 1.89 3.15
CA PHE A 121 14.40 1.98 3.58
C PHE A 121 14.24 2.55 4.99
N LEU A 122 15.13 2.21 5.93
CA LEU A 122 15.12 2.77 7.28
C LEU A 122 15.27 4.29 7.28
N ARG A 123 16.23 4.81 6.52
CA ARG A 123 16.46 6.26 6.46
C ARG A 123 15.29 6.98 5.80
N ILE A 124 14.79 6.44 4.68
CA ILE A 124 13.63 6.99 3.97
C ILE A 124 12.43 7.07 4.93
N ALA A 125 12.11 5.97 5.63
CA ALA A 125 11.02 5.93 6.61
C ALA A 125 11.22 6.97 7.72
N LYS A 126 12.43 7.07 8.29
CA LYS A 126 12.73 8.08 9.32
C LYS A 126 12.52 9.52 8.83
N ILE A 127 12.95 9.85 7.61
CA ILE A 127 12.76 11.18 7.03
C ILE A 127 11.27 11.48 6.88
N ILE A 128 10.49 10.52 6.39
CA ILE A 128 9.04 10.65 6.22
C ILE A 128 8.36 10.89 7.58
N SER A 129 8.66 10.10 8.61
CA SER A 129 8.09 10.28 9.95
C SER A 129 8.52 11.61 10.60
N VAL A 130 9.72 12.10 10.30
CA VAL A 130 10.13 13.46 10.70
C VAL A 130 9.28 14.51 10.00
N PHE A 131 8.97 14.36 8.71
CA PHE A 131 8.04 15.28 8.02
C PHE A 131 6.64 15.25 8.65
N TYR A 132 6.11 14.07 9.02
CA TYR A 132 4.86 14.01 9.79
C TYR A 132 5.01 14.69 11.15
N GLY A 133 6.08 14.45 11.89
CA GLY A 133 6.35 15.07 13.19
C GLY A 133 6.48 16.59 13.14
N ILE A 134 7.01 17.15 12.04
CA ILE A 134 7.09 18.59 11.82
C ILE A 134 5.72 19.17 11.47
N THR A 135 4.99 18.52 10.57
CA THR A 135 3.73 19.07 10.01
C THR A 135 2.52 18.87 10.89
N LEU A 136 2.53 17.85 11.75
CA LEU A 136 1.47 17.55 12.70
C LEU A 136 1.22 18.71 13.68
N PRO A 137 2.22 19.31 14.37
CA PRO A 137 2.04 20.51 15.18
C PRO A 137 1.38 21.66 14.42
N PHE A 138 1.81 21.94 13.18
CA PHE A 138 1.16 22.95 12.34
C PHE A 138 -0.29 22.60 12.04
N ALA A 139 -0.58 21.34 11.69
CA ALA A 139 -1.94 20.90 11.46
C ALA A 139 -2.82 21.05 12.70
N LEU A 140 -2.29 20.76 13.90
CA LEU A 140 -3.02 20.95 15.16
C LEU A 140 -3.28 22.42 15.47
N PHE A 141 -2.32 23.30 15.19
CA PHE A 141 -2.50 24.75 15.36
C PHE A 141 -3.53 25.30 14.36
N PHE A 142 -3.53 24.80 13.13
CA PHE A 142 -4.47 25.17 12.06
C PHE A 142 -5.59 24.12 11.89
N ASN A 143 -6.26 23.75 13.00
CA ASN A 143 -7.23 22.64 13.06
C ASN A 143 -8.50 22.80 12.19
N GLN A 144 -8.76 24.00 11.66
CA GLN A 144 -9.86 24.27 10.72
C GLN A 144 -9.38 24.50 9.28
N SER A 145 -8.08 24.46 9.03
CA SER A 145 -7.56 24.72 7.69
C SER A 145 -7.89 23.58 6.74
N PRO A 146 -8.55 23.86 5.59
CA PRO A 146 -8.80 22.84 4.58
C PRO A 146 -7.49 22.31 3.98
N LEU A 147 -6.35 22.98 4.20
CA LEU A 147 -5.05 22.50 3.78
C LEU A 147 -4.71 21.15 4.44
N PHE A 148 -4.95 21.05 5.76
CA PHE A 148 -4.55 19.90 6.57
C PHE A 148 -5.73 19.01 6.94
N TRP A 149 -6.93 19.57 7.04
CA TRP A 149 -8.13 18.88 7.52
C TRP A 149 -9.22 18.82 6.45
N ILE A 150 -10.07 17.80 6.57
CA ILE A 150 -11.43 17.82 6.04
C ILE A 150 -12.34 18.05 7.23
N THR A 151 -13.25 19.03 7.15
CA THR A 151 -14.13 19.42 8.26
C THR A 151 -15.60 18.98 8.05
N ASN A 152 -15.96 18.59 6.83
CA ASN A 152 -17.30 18.15 6.44
C ASN A 152 -17.25 16.81 5.69
N ASP A 153 -16.69 15.78 6.31
CA ASP A 153 -16.64 14.43 5.72
C ASP A 153 -18.01 13.73 5.85
N TYR A 154 -18.84 13.83 4.81
CA TYR A 154 -20.12 13.14 4.71
C TYR A 154 -20.00 11.60 4.58
N VAL A 155 -18.80 11.08 4.30
CA VAL A 155 -18.56 9.64 4.14
C VAL A 155 -18.43 8.96 5.52
N ASN A 156 -18.04 9.71 6.55
CA ASN A 156 -17.86 9.16 7.90
C ASN A 156 -18.98 9.63 8.84
N LYS A 157 -19.96 8.75 9.08
CA LYS A 157 -21.13 9.00 9.92
C LYS A 157 -20.80 9.50 11.34
N TYR A 158 -19.68 9.05 11.91
CA TYR A 158 -19.31 9.31 13.30
C TYR A 158 -18.31 10.47 13.46
N THR A 159 -17.70 10.95 12.38
CA THR A 159 -16.76 12.08 12.49
C THR A 159 -16.58 12.81 11.17
N THR A 160 -16.95 14.07 11.15
CA THR A 160 -16.83 14.95 9.98
C THR A 160 -15.45 15.59 9.85
N THR A 161 -14.68 15.66 10.95
CA THR A 161 -13.33 16.27 10.97
C THR A 161 -12.22 15.22 10.98
N ARG A 162 -11.38 15.20 9.94
CA ARG A 162 -10.30 14.22 9.75
C ARG A 162 -9.04 14.85 9.17
N LEU A 163 -7.88 14.41 9.67
CA LEU A 163 -6.59 14.86 9.17
C LEU A 163 -6.30 14.23 7.80
N ARG A 164 -5.92 15.05 6.81
CA ARG A 164 -5.46 14.59 5.48
C ARG A 164 -4.05 15.05 5.11
N LEU A 165 -3.53 16.09 5.76
CA LEU A 165 -2.27 16.76 5.38
C LEU A 165 -2.23 17.03 3.85
N PHE A 166 -1.11 16.74 3.21
CA PHE A 166 -0.91 16.95 1.77
C PHE A 166 -1.55 15.86 0.88
N TYR A 167 -2.30 14.91 1.46
CA TYR A 167 -2.99 13.87 0.70
C TYR A 167 -4.39 14.27 0.28
N TYR A 168 -4.86 13.74 -0.85
CA TYR A 168 -6.20 13.99 -1.37
C TYR A 168 -7.29 13.64 -0.35
N GLU A 169 -7.19 12.45 0.24
CA GLU A 169 -8.11 11.92 1.26
C GLU A 169 -7.37 11.45 2.52
N PRO A 170 -8.03 11.41 3.69
CA PRO A 170 -7.47 10.84 4.92
C PRO A 170 -7.18 9.33 4.81
N SER A 171 -7.93 8.63 3.95
CA SER A 171 -7.72 7.21 3.62
C SER A 171 -6.32 6.97 3.05
N GLU A 172 -5.92 7.82 2.09
CA GLU A 172 -4.62 7.84 1.41
C GLU A 172 -3.46 8.19 2.36
N LEU A 173 -3.67 9.10 3.32
CA LEU A 173 -2.71 9.37 4.39
C LEU A 173 -2.51 8.11 5.26
N GLY A 174 -3.61 7.50 5.70
CA GLY A 174 -3.55 6.28 6.52
C GLY A 174 -2.85 5.12 5.83
N PHE A 175 -3.13 4.91 4.54
CA PHE A 175 -2.49 3.88 3.73
C PHE A 175 -0.96 4.01 3.73
N ARG A 176 -0.45 5.23 3.54
CA ARG A 176 0.99 5.53 3.51
C ARG A 176 1.65 5.44 4.87
N LEU A 177 0.99 5.93 5.92
CA LEU A 177 1.49 5.83 7.30
C LEU A 177 1.75 4.39 7.70
N ILE A 178 0.86 3.45 7.38
CA ILE A 178 1.06 2.04 7.72
C ILE A 178 2.27 1.44 7.00
N ILE A 179 2.51 1.78 5.72
CA ILE A 179 3.72 1.32 5.02
C ILE A 179 4.98 1.79 5.76
N VAL A 180 5.02 3.05 6.18
CA VAL A 180 6.14 3.62 6.95
C VAL A 180 6.29 2.92 8.29
N MET A 181 5.18 2.74 9.03
CA MET A 181 5.16 2.06 10.32
C MET A 181 5.64 0.62 10.22
N VAL A 182 5.23 -0.14 9.19
CA VAL A 182 5.70 -1.52 8.94
C VAL A 182 7.23 -1.55 8.79
N VAL A 183 7.80 -0.60 8.05
CA VAL A 183 9.26 -0.49 7.92
C VAL A 183 9.90 -0.17 9.28
N LEU A 184 9.43 0.86 9.98
CA LEU A 184 9.99 1.29 11.27
C LEU A 184 9.90 0.19 12.34
N ILE A 185 8.74 -0.47 12.46
CA ILE A 185 8.50 -1.57 13.41
C ILE A 185 9.43 -2.74 13.08
N GLY A 186 9.60 -3.09 11.80
CA GLY A 186 10.52 -4.15 11.41
C GLY A 186 11.95 -3.87 11.87
N PHE A 187 12.45 -2.64 11.65
CA PHE A 187 13.77 -2.22 12.14
C PHE A 187 13.82 -2.11 13.68
N PHE A 188 12.73 -1.75 14.36
CA PHE A 188 12.63 -1.73 15.82
C PHE A 188 12.78 -3.14 16.41
N LEU A 189 12.11 -4.13 15.82
CA LEU A 189 12.19 -5.54 16.22
C LEU A 189 13.59 -6.12 15.96
N ALA A 190 14.25 -5.71 14.88
CA ALA A 190 15.58 -6.16 14.50
C ALA A 190 16.72 -5.50 15.27
N SER A 191 16.55 -4.25 15.70
CA SER A 191 17.61 -3.46 16.35
C SER A 191 18.01 -4.03 17.71
N LYS A 192 19.30 -3.97 18.04
CA LYS A 192 19.84 -4.26 19.38
C LYS A 192 20.24 -2.99 20.14
N CYS A 193 20.35 -1.85 19.45
CA CYS A 193 20.82 -0.60 20.05
C CYS A 193 19.66 0.12 20.77
N LYS A 194 19.82 0.40 22.07
CA LYS A 194 18.80 1.09 22.87
C LYS A 194 18.46 2.48 22.32
N LYS A 195 19.47 3.28 21.94
CA LYS A 195 19.26 4.63 21.37
C LYS A 195 18.43 4.58 20.08
N GLU A 196 18.77 3.64 19.20
CA GLU A 196 18.05 3.44 17.95
C GLU A 196 16.60 2.99 18.22
N LYS A 197 16.37 2.07 19.17
CA LYS A 197 15.02 1.65 19.55
C LYS A 197 14.16 2.81 20.08
N VAL A 198 14.72 3.67 20.91
CA VAL A 198 14.00 4.84 21.46
C VAL A 198 13.62 5.79 20.32
N LEU A 199 14.55 6.11 19.42
CA LEU A 199 14.26 6.94 18.25
C LEU A 199 13.14 6.34 17.39
N LEU A 200 13.21 5.04 17.08
CA LEU A 200 12.19 4.37 16.29
C LEU A 200 10.84 4.36 17.01
N ALA A 201 10.81 4.14 18.32
CA ALA A 201 9.58 4.20 19.11
C ALA A 201 8.93 5.59 19.05
N VAL A 202 9.71 6.67 19.18
CA VAL A 202 9.20 8.04 19.06
C VAL A 202 8.59 8.28 17.67
N LEU A 203 9.27 7.87 16.61
CA LEU A 203 8.76 8.04 15.24
C LEU A 203 7.50 7.21 14.98
N ILE A 204 7.45 5.96 15.49
CA ILE A 204 6.24 5.13 15.42
C ILE A 204 5.07 5.78 16.16
N LEU A 205 5.31 6.41 17.32
CA LEU A 205 4.27 7.12 18.06
C LEU A 205 3.75 8.35 17.31
N VAL A 206 4.63 9.12 16.68
CA VAL A 206 4.24 10.24 15.82
C VAL A 206 3.35 9.76 14.66
N ASP A 207 3.74 8.69 13.99
CA ASP A 207 2.98 8.13 12.87
C ASP A 207 1.64 7.56 13.34
N ALA A 208 1.61 6.85 14.48
CA ALA A 208 0.40 6.31 15.08
C ALA A 208 -0.59 7.40 15.50
N PHE A 209 -0.10 8.50 16.08
CA PHE A 209 -0.94 9.64 16.44
C PHE A 209 -1.48 10.36 15.19
N THR A 210 -0.65 10.52 14.15
CA THR A 210 -1.09 11.05 12.86
C THR A 210 -2.18 10.16 12.22
N LEU A 211 -2.01 8.85 12.28
CA LEU A 211 -2.97 7.86 11.78
C LEU A 211 -4.30 7.93 12.55
N TYR A 212 -4.23 8.08 13.88
CA TYR A 212 -5.39 8.24 14.73
C TYR A 212 -6.21 9.48 14.32
N LEU A 213 -5.56 10.63 14.10
CA LEU A 213 -6.25 11.85 13.63
C LEU A 213 -6.79 11.74 12.20
N ALA A 214 -6.18 10.92 11.34
CA ALA A 214 -6.69 10.64 10.00
C ALA A 214 -7.98 9.78 10.03
N ARG A 215 -8.21 9.05 11.13
CA ARG A 215 -9.37 8.15 11.35
C ARG A 215 -9.61 7.21 10.15
N SER A 216 -8.54 6.71 9.55
CA SER A 216 -8.59 5.83 8.36
C SER A 216 -8.85 4.38 8.77
N MET A 217 -10.12 4.01 8.95
CA MET A 217 -10.49 2.69 9.49
C MET A 217 -9.93 1.50 8.71
N GLY A 218 -10.00 1.54 7.38
CA GLY A 218 -9.44 0.46 6.55
C GLY A 218 -7.93 0.31 6.76
N ALA A 219 -7.21 1.43 6.86
CA ALA A 219 -5.77 1.40 7.14
C ALA A 219 -5.47 0.99 8.58
N ILE A 220 -6.24 1.44 9.57
CA ILE A 220 -6.06 1.10 10.98
C ILE A 220 -6.31 -0.40 11.21
N GLY A 221 -7.44 -0.93 10.72
CA GLY A 221 -7.80 -2.34 10.93
C GLY A 221 -6.81 -3.30 10.26
N ILE A 222 -6.50 -3.07 8.99
CA ILE A 222 -5.58 -3.93 8.23
C ILE A 222 -4.13 -3.70 8.67
N GLY A 223 -3.78 -2.46 9.05
CA GLY A 223 -2.49 -2.14 9.63
C GLY A 223 -2.27 -2.82 10.98
N ALA A 224 -3.28 -2.85 11.85
CA ALA A 224 -3.22 -3.61 13.11
C ALA A 224 -3.02 -5.10 12.85
N LEU A 225 -3.72 -5.69 11.87
CA LEU A 225 -3.51 -7.07 11.45
C LEU A 225 -2.07 -7.31 10.96
N ALA A 226 -1.56 -6.43 10.08
CA ALA A 226 -0.20 -6.53 9.55
C ALA A 226 0.86 -6.44 10.65
N ILE A 227 0.73 -5.48 11.56
CA ILE A 227 1.61 -5.31 12.72
C ILE A 227 1.52 -6.54 13.64
N GLY A 228 0.32 -7.06 13.90
CA GLY A 228 0.11 -8.29 14.67
C GLY A 228 0.85 -9.48 14.08
N VAL A 229 0.78 -9.67 12.75
CA VAL A 229 1.54 -10.72 12.05
C VAL A 229 3.05 -10.50 12.16
N MET A 230 3.54 -9.26 12.12
CA MET A 230 4.96 -8.97 12.32
C MET A 230 5.44 -9.37 13.72
N PHE A 231 4.65 -9.07 14.76
CA PHE A 231 4.96 -9.47 16.14
C PHE A 231 4.89 -10.98 16.31
N LEU A 232 3.87 -11.64 15.75
CA LEU A 232 3.73 -13.09 15.76
C LEU A 232 4.93 -13.76 15.07
N TYR A 233 5.32 -13.26 13.90
CA TYR A 233 6.50 -13.75 13.19
C TYR A 233 7.78 -13.57 14.01
N ASP A 234 8.02 -12.40 14.61
CA ASP A 234 9.21 -12.18 15.45
C ASP A 234 9.18 -13.07 16.71
N TRP A 235 8.01 -13.31 17.29
CA TRP A 235 7.84 -14.20 18.43
C TRP A 235 8.19 -15.64 18.06
N ILE A 236 7.63 -16.18 16.98
CA ILE A 236 7.89 -17.55 16.52
C ILE A 236 9.35 -17.73 16.09
N ALA A 237 9.87 -16.83 15.24
CA ALA A 237 11.18 -17.00 14.63
C ALA A 237 12.36 -16.60 15.54
N HIS A 238 12.12 -15.74 16.55
CA HIS A 238 13.18 -15.19 17.40
C HIS A 238 12.74 -15.09 18.87
N ASN A 239 12.16 -16.18 19.37
CA ASN A 239 11.62 -16.24 20.72
C ASN A 239 12.69 -16.01 21.80
N SER A 240 12.27 -15.37 22.90
CA SER A 240 13.02 -15.32 24.15
C SER A 240 12.05 -15.06 25.29
N ARG A 241 12.34 -15.56 26.50
CA ARG A 241 11.46 -15.37 27.67
C ARG A 241 11.09 -13.90 27.91
N LYS A 242 12.03 -12.98 27.73
CA LYS A 242 11.79 -11.52 27.85
C LYS A 242 10.79 -11.02 26.80
N LYS A 243 10.94 -11.44 25.54
CA LYS A 243 10.00 -11.07 24.47
C LYS A 243 8.62 -11.66 24.71
N THR A 244 8.54 -12.91 25.16
CA THR A 244 7.26 -13.54 25.51
C THR A 244 6.50 -12.70 26.53
N VAL A 245 7.15 -12.32 27.63
CA VAL A 245 6.54 -11.47 28.67
C VAL A 245 6.10 -10.12 28.08
N ILE A 246 6.97 -9.44 27.31
CA ILE A 246 6.64 -8.15 26.70
C ILE A 246 5.43 -8.27 25.77
N TYR A 247 5.41 -9.28 24.90
CA TYR A 247 4.32 -9.46 23.94
C TYR A 247 3.01 -9.86 24.62
N SER A 248 3.06 -10.70 25.66
CA SER A 248 1.89 -10.97 26.50
C SER A 248 1.36 -9.70 27.18
N CYS A 249 2.23 -8.83 27.71
CA CYS A 249 1.82 -7.55 28.28
C CYS A 249 1.19 -6.63 27.22
N ILE A 250 1.76 -6.56 26.01
CA ILE A 250 1.19 -5.78 24.90
C ILE A 250 -0.19 -6.32 24.52
N CYS A 251 -0.36 -7.63 24.41
CA CYS A 251 -1.65 -8.26 24.14
C CYS A 251 -2.68 -7.94 25.24
N ALA A 252 -2.29 -8.02 26.51
CA ALA A 252 -3.16 -7.65 27.63
C ALA A 252 -3.56 -6.16 27.59
N ALA A 253 -2.61 -5.26 27.31
CA ALA A 253 -2.88 -3.83 27.17
C ALA A 253 -3.80 -3.52 25.99
N LEU A 254 -3.62 -4.18 24.84
CA LEU A 254 -4.50 -4.06 23.68
C LEU A 254 -5.91 -4.57 23.99
N LEU A 255 -6.03 -5.68 24.71
CA LEU A 255 -7.33 -6.22 25.12
C LEU A 255 -8.05 -5.25 26.06
N LEU A 256 -7.34 -4.70 27.05
CA LEU A 256 -7.86 -3.64 27.92
C LEU A 256 -8.31 -2.41 27.13
N PHE A 257 -7.52 -1.98 26.14
CA PHE A 257 -7.89 -0.87 25.27
C PHE A 257 -9.16 -1.16 24.47
N CYS A 258 -9.30 -2.36 23.89
CA CYS A 258 -10.52 -2.78 23.20
C CYS A 258 -11.75 -2.81 24.12
N VAL A 259 -11.58 -3.29 25.37
CA VAL A 259 -12.65 -3.29 26.39
C VAL A 259 -13.04 -1.86 26.74
N MET A 260 -12.07 -0.98 27.01
CA MET A 260 -12.32 0.43 27.30
C MET A 260 -13.06 1.12 26.15
N MET A 261 -12.67 0.84 24.92
CA MET A 261 -13.33 1.34 23.72
C MET A 261 -14.79 0.91 23.59
N ALA A 262 -15.09 -0.35 23.95
CA ALA A 262 -16.44 -0.89 23.95
C ALA A 262 -17.29 -0.27 25.07
N VAL A 263 -16.74 -0.14 26.28
CA VAL A 263 -17.43 0.47 27.43
C VAL A 263 -17.74 1.95 27.17
N THR A 264 -16.80 2.68 26.58
CA THR A 264 -16.95 4.12 26.28
C THR A 264 -17.77 4.41 25.03
N GLN A 265 -18.18 3.38 24.28
CA GLN A 265 -18.88 3.54 22.99
C GLN A 265 -18.15 4.51 22.04
N SER A 266 -16.82 4.43 21.99
CA SER A 266 -16.01 5.34 21.17
C SER A 266 -16.42 5.28 19.69
N ASP A 267 -16.28 6.39 18.94
CA ASP A 267 -16.60 6.45 17.50
C ASP A 267 -15.98 5.30 16.71
N LEU A 268 -14.75 4.92 17.09
CA LEU A 268 -13.99 3.85 16.44
C LEU A 268 -14.56 2.45 16.78
N TYR A 269 -15.07 2.25 18.00
CA TYR A 269 -15.80 1.03 18.37
C TYR A 269 -17.14 0.93 17.64
N MET A 270 -17.94 1.99 17.64
CA MET A 270 -19.25 2.01 16.98
C MET A 270 -19.11 1.67 15.49
N ARG A 271 -18.12 2.28 14.83
CA ARG A 271 -17.82 1.99 13.43
C ARG A 271 -17.31 0.57 13.18
N LEU A 272 -16.52 0.01 14.09
CA LEU A 272 -16.07 -1.38 14.01
C LEU A 272 -17.25 -2.36 14.14
N MET A 273 -18.16 -2.12 15.07
CA MET A 273 -19.36 -2.95 15.24
C MET A 273 -20.30 -2.87 14.03
N ASP A 274 -20.52 -1.70 13.47
CA ASP A 274 -21.30 -1.55 12.23
C ASP A 274 -20.68 -2.31 11.05
N THR A 275 -19.33 -2.30 10.97
CA THR A 275 -18.59 -3.04 9.94
C THR A 275 -18.78 -4.55 10.09
N LEU A 276 -18.66 -5.07 11.31
CA LEU A 276 -18.83 -6.49 11.62
C LEU A 276 -20.27 -6.98 11.46
N GLN A 277 -21.25 -6.14 11.81
CA GLN A 277 -22.68 -6.44 11.67
C GLN A 277 -23.19 -6.26 10.22
N GLY A 278 -22.33 -5.88 9.28
CA GLY A 278 -22.72 -5.64 7.88
C GLY A 278 -23.64 -4.43 7.69
N LYS A 279 -23.82 -3.60 8.72
CA LYS A 279 -24.59 -2.34 8.67
C LYS A 279 -23.78 -1.19 8.05
N ASP A 280 -22.47 -1.36 7.93
CA ASP A 280 -21.63 -0.45 7.16
C ASP A 280 -21.89 -0.63 5.66
N SER A 281 -22.56 0.37 5.08
CA SER A 281 -22.84 0.41 3.63
C SER A 281 -21.57 0.31 2.78
N SER A 282 -20.41 0.71 3.33
CA SER A 282 -19.13 0.58 2.62
C SER A 282 -18.70 -0.88 2.45
N ASN A 283 -18.80 -1.71 3.48
CA ASN A 283 -18.42 -3.12 3.41
C ASN A 283 -19.34 -3.93 2.46
N SER A 284 -20.65 -3.73 2.54
CA SER A 284 -21.62 -4.38 1.64
C SER A 284 -21.36 -4.04 0.17
N TYR A 285 -21.02 -2.79 -0.13
CA TYR A 285 -20.64 -2.34 -1.48
C TYR A 285 -19.28 -2.92 -1.91
N ARG A 286 -18.28 -2.88 -1.03
CA ARG A 286 -16.89 -3.27 -1.35
C ARG A 286 -16.69 -4.76 -1.54
N ILE A 287 -17.40 -5.59 -0.77
CA ILE A 287 -17.25 -7.05 -0.83
C ILE A 287 -18.46 -7.66 -1.52
N GLY A 288 -19.64 -7.56 -0.91
CA GLY A 288 -20.85 -8.27 -1.37
C GLY A 288 -21.21 -7.97 -2.82
N LEU A 289 -21.42 -6.69 -3.15
CA LEU A 289 -21.76 -6.28 -4.51
C LEU A 289 -20.65 -6.63 -5.52
N SER A 290 -19.38 -6.42 -5.14
CA SER A 290 -18.24 -6.71 -6.01
C SER A 290 -18.19 -8.19 -6.41
N PHE A 291 -18.32 -9.12 -5.45
CA PHE A 291 -18.32 -10.56 -5.75
C PHE A 291 -19.56 -11.01 -6.52
N ARG A 292 -20.72 -10.38 -6.30
CA ARG A 292 -21.93 -10.64 -7.10
C ARG A 292 -21.71 -10.25 -8.57
N ILE A 293 -21.16 -9.06 -8.82
CA ILE A 293 -20.82 -8.60 -10.18
C ILE A 293 -19.78 -9.51 -10.83
N LEU A 294 -18.79 -9.98 -10.06
CA LEU A 294 -17.78 -10.92 -10.55
C LEU A 294 -18.44 -12.19 -11.10
N GLY A 295 -19.30 -12.83 -10.30
CA GLY A 295 -19.98 -14.06 -10.68
C GLY A 295 -20.82 -13.89 -11.95
N ASP A 296 -21.57 -12.80 -12.04
CA ASP A 296 -22.38 -12.48 -13.23
C ASP A 296 -21.51 -12.19 -14.47
N SER A 297 -20.42 -11.45 -14.29
CA SER A 297 -19.48 -11.11 -15.37
C SER A 297 -18.76 -12.35 -15.93
N PHE A 298 -18.50 -13.37 -15.10
CA PHE A 298 -17.93 -14.63 -15.60
C PHE A 298 -18.84 -15.31 -16.62
N TRP A 299 -20.16 -15.27 -16.40
CA TRP A 299 -21.14 -15.83 -17.33
C TRP A 299 -21.33 -14.95 -18.56
N ASN A 300 -21.52 -13.64 -18.36
CA ASN A 300 -21.82 -12.70 -19.44
C ASN A 300 -20.66 -12.49 -20.42
N TYR A 301 -19.41 -12.71 -19.98
CA TYR A 301 -18.21 -12.56 -20.80
C TYR A 301 -17.46 -13.87 -21.02
N TRP A 302 -18.14 -15.02 -20.93
CA TRP A 302 -17.59 -16.36 -21.19
C TRP A 302 -16.26 -16.65 -20.49
N GLY A 303 -16.09 -16.14 -19.28
CA GLY A 303 -14.86 -16.27 -18.51
C GLY A 303 -13.63 -15.52 -19.06
N LEU A 304 -13.76 -14.72 -20.13
CA LEU A 304 -12.69 -13.86 -20.65
C LEU A 304 -12.61 -12.51 -19.93
N GLY A 305 -13.67 -12.13 -19.22
CA GLY A 305 -13.83 -10.82 -18.59
C GLY A 305 -14.24 -9.75 -19.60
N CYS A 306 -14.74 -8.62 -19.09
CA CYS A 306 -15.32 -7.57 -19.93
C CYS A 306 -14.30 -6.74 -20.73
N GLY A 307 -13.00 -7.06 -20.62
CA GLY A 307 -11.92 -6.30 -21.24
C GLY A 307 -11.21 -5.36 -20.28
N PHE A 308 -9.88 -5.31 -20.35
CA PHE A 308 -9.07 -4.32 -19.61
C PHE A 308 -9.59 -2.88 -19.80
N GLY A 309 -9.73 -2.16 -18.69
CA GLY A 309 -10.27 -0.79 -18.64
C GLY A 309 -11.78 -0.65 -18.82
N ASN A 310 -12.53 -1.72 -19.11
CA ASN A 310 -13.94 -1.59 -19.52
C ASN A 310 -14.97 -1.61 -18.38
N VAL A 311 -14.62 -2.04 -17.16
CA VAL A 311 -15.57 -1.98 -16.02
C VAL A 311 -15.96 -0.56 -15.63
N ASN A 312 -15.20 0.45 -16.07
CA ASN A 312 -15.50 1.87 -15.84
C ASN A 312 -16.21 2.53 -17.03
N THR A 313 -16.72 1.75 -18.00
CA THR A 313 -17.48 2.31 -19.13
C THR A 313 -18.95 2.52 -18.76
N PRO A 314 -19.63 3.51 -19.36
CA PRO A 314 -21.07 3.70 -19.14
C PRO A 314 -21.87 2.42 -19.45
N ALA A 315 -21.49 1.67 -20.49
CA ALA A 315 -22.13 0.41 -20.83
C ALA A 315 -22.07 -0.60 -19.67
N PHE A 316 -20.88 -0.82 -19.10
CA PHE A 316 -20.74 -1.74 -17.96
C PHE A 316 -21.43 -1.20 -16.70
N LEU A 317 -21.31 0.09 -16.39
CA LEU A 317 -21.94 0.67 -15.20
C LEU A 317 -23.47 0.56 -15.27
N ASN A 318 -24.05 0.87 -16.43
CA ASN A 318 -25.49 0.79 -16.65
C ASN A 318 -26.05 -0.63 -16.45
N GLN A 319 -25.26 -1.67 -16.75
CA GLN A 319 -25.66 -3.06 -16.54
C GLN A 319 -25.90 -3.40 -15.05
N TYR A 320 -25.20 -2.74 -14.13
CA TYR A 320 -25.25 -3.06 -12.70
C TYR A 320 -25.77 -1.92 -11.81
N THR A 321 -26.33 -0.85 -12.41
CA THR A 321 -26.92 0.28 -11.69
C THR A 321 -28.02 -0.18 -10.73
N ASP A 322 -28.87 -1.11 -11.17
CA ASP A 322 -29.98 -1.64 -10.36
C ASP A 322 -29.50 -2.45 -9.16
N TRP A 323 -28.27 -2.98 -9.20
CA TRP A 323 -27.64 -3.66 -8.08
C TRP A 323 -26.92 -2.69 -7.14
N GLY A 324 -26.99 -1.39 -7.43
CA GLY A 324 -26.41 -0.32 -6.62
C GLY A 324 -24.97 0.04 -6.99
N LEU A 325 -24.44 -0.42 -8.13
CA LEU A 325 -23.13 0.01 -8.61
C LEU A 325 -23.21 1.47 -9.07
N LYS A 326 -22.50 2.38 -8.38
CA LYS A 326 -22.59 3.83 -8.64
C LYS A 326 -21.44 4.36 -9.49
N THR A 327 -20.22 3.91 -9.23
CA THR A 327 -19.03 4.54 -9.83
C THR A 327 -17.99 3.52 -10.29
N VAL A 328 -17.60 2.59 -9.42
CA VAL A 328 -16.57 1.60 -9.71
C VAL A 328 -16.67 0.41 -8.75
N ILE A 329 -16.18 -0.74 -9.21
CA ILE A 329 -15.88 -1.89 -8.36
C ILE A 329 -14.68 -1.51 -7.48
N THR A 330 -14.91 -1.32 -6.19
CA THR A 330 -13.86 -0.81 -5.27
C THR A 330 -12.85 -1.87 -4.84
N ASN A 331 -13.20 -3.15 -4.88
CA ASN A 331 -12.27 -4.23 -4.56
C ASN A 331 -11.31 -4.41 -5.74
N SER A 332 -10.03 -4.17 -5.51
CA SER A 332 -9.02 -4.12 -6.56
C SER A 332 -8.82 -5.45 -7.28
N TYR A 333 -8.96 -6.57 -6.56
CA TYR A 333 -8.78 -7.90 -7.13
C TYR A 333 -10.00 -8.32 -7.93
N VAL A 334 -11.18 -8.08 -7.38
CA VAL A 334 -12.44 -8.34 -8.08
C VAL A 334 -12.56 -7.47 -9.31
N TYR A 335 -12.17 -6.19 -9.24
CA TYR A 335 -12.07 -5.30 -10.39
C TYR A 335 -11.22 -5.94 -11.49
N TYR A 336 -9.99 -6.36 -11.15
CA TYR A 336 -9.06 -6.96 -12.11
C TYR A 336 -9.60 -8.27 -12.69
N MET A 337 -10.14 -9.16 -11.86
CA MET A 337 -10.74 -10.42 -12.29
C MET A 337 -12.02 -10.20 -13.13
N THR A 338 -12.77 -9.13 -12.92
CA THR A 338 -13.93 -8.78 -13.74
C THR A 338 -13.48 -8.33 -15.14
N GLU A 339 -12.42 -7.54 -15.23
CA GLU A 339 -11.85 -7.11 -16.51
C GLU A 339 -11.19 -8.25 -17.30
N THR A 340 -10.66 -9.26 -16.61
CA THR A 340 -9.77 -10.25 -17.22
C THR A 340 -10.21 -11.71 -17.08
N GLY A 341 -11.31 -11.98 -16.39
CA GLY A 341 -11.88 -13.32 -16.22
C GLY A 341 -10.90 -14.34 -15.63
N ILE A 342 -10.86 -15.53 -16.22
CA ILE A 342 -10.02 -16.66 -15.79
C ILE A 342 -8.54 -16.29 -15.83
N PHE A 343 -8.11 -15.53 -16.84
CA PHE A 343 -6.72 -15.06 -16.91
C PHE A 343 -6.35 -14.22 -15.68
N GLY A 344 -7.28 -13.38 -15.22
CA GLY A 344 -7.12 -12.60 -13.99
C GLY A 344 -6.94 -13.47 -12.76
N VAL A 345 -7.81 -14.47 -12.59
CA VAL A 345 -7.75 -15.41 -11.46
C VAL A 345 -6.41 -16.13 -11.42
N LEU A 346 -5.95 -16.67 -12.56
CA LEU A 346 -4.69 -17.41 -12.64
C LEU A 346 -3.48 -16.52 -12.40
N THR A 347 -3.41 -15.36 -13.06
CA THR A 347 -2.27 -14.44 -12.92
C THR A 347 -2.19 -13.84 -11.52
N LEU A 348 -3.31 -13.45 -10.93
CA LEU A 348 -3.35 -12.91 -9.58
C LEU A 348 -3.03 -13.98 -8.53
N GLY A 349 -3.62 -15.17 -8.66
CA GLY A 349 -3.36 -16.30 -7.75
C GLY A 349 -1.89 -16.73 -7.78
N GLY A 350 -1.31 -16.83 -8.98
CA GLY A 350 0.12 -17.11 -9.15
C GLY A 350 1.00 -16.01 -8.55
N PHE A 351 0.66 -14.75 -8.78
CA PHE A 351 1.41 -13.61 -8.25
C PHE A 351 1.40 -13.55 -6.71
N ILE A 352 0.22 -13.66 -6.09
CA ILE A 352 0.08 -13.69 -4.62
C ILE A 352 0.84 -14.88 -4.03
N SER A 353 0.80 -16.04 -4.68
CA SER A 353 1.54 -17.23 -4.26
C SER A 353 3.05 -17.02 -4.27
N ILE A 354 3.59 -16.33 -5.29
CA ILE A 354 5.02 -15.98 -5.36
C ILE A 354 5.38 -15.00 -4.23
N LEU A 355 4.55 -13.99 -3.97
CA LEU A 355 4.76 -13.05 -2.86
C LEU A 355 4.81 -13.77 -1.51
N PHE A 356 3.85 -14.67 -1.28
CA PHE A 356 3.79 -15.49 -0.07
C PHE A 356 5.05 -16.36 0.08
N TYR A 357 5.44 -17.08 -0.98
CA TYR A 357 6.67 -17.88 -0.98
C TYR A 357 7.92 -17.04 -0.63
N ARG A 358 8.03 -15.81 -1.16
CA ARG A 358 9.16 -14.92 -0.85
C ARG A 358 9.13 -14.38 0.59
N CYS A 359 7.96 -14.23 1.20
CA CYS A 359 7.85 -13.92 2.64
C CYS A 359 8.39 -15.06 3.50
N VAL A 360 7.97 -16.30 3.21
CA VAL A 360 8.44 -17.51 3.90
C VAL A 360 9.96 -17.67 3.77
N LYS A 361 10.50 -17.57 2.54
CA LYS A 361 11.94 -17.71 2.27
C LYS A 361 12.77 -16.55 2.82
N GLY A 362 12.25 -15.33 2.77
CA GLY A 362 12.99 -14.11 3.08
C GLY A 362 13.25 -13.87 4.57
N LYS A 363 12.51 -14.55 5.46
CA LYS A 363 12.65 -14.45 6.93
C LYS A 363 12.71 -13.00 7.45
N SER A 364 11.86 -12.13 6.90
CA SER A 364 11.82 -10.69 7.21
C SER A 364 10.44 -10.31 7.77
N ALA A 365 10.43 -9.63 8.91
CA ALA A 365 9.18 -9.12 9.49
C ALA A 365 8.57 -8.03 8.59
N VAL A 366 9.41 -7.18 7.98
CA VAL A 366 8.96 -6.14 7.04
C VAL A 366 8.23 -6.77 5.85
N LYS A 367 8.74 -7.86 5.28
CA LYS A 367 8.08 -8.54 4.16
C LYS A 367 6.70 -9.09 4.55
N TRP A 368 6.59 -9.73 5.71
CA TRP A 368 5.30 -10.19 6.22
C TRP A 368 4.32 -9.04 6.46
N GLY A 369 4.76 -7.96 7.10
CA GLY A 369 3.93 -6.78 7.33
C GLY A 369 3.45 -6.14 6.02
N LEU A 370 4.34 -5.96 5.03
CA LEU A 370 3.98 -5.42 3.73
C LEU A 370 3.05 -6.36 2.96
N PHE A 371 3.30 -7.67 3.00
CA PHE A 371 2.45 -8.65 2.34
C PHE A 371 1.03 -8.60 2.88
N VAL A 372 0.86 -8.72 4.20
CA VAL A 372 -0.46 -8.68 4.83
C VAL A 372 -1.12 -7.33 4.58
N PHE A 373 -0.40 -6.23 4.78
CA PHE A 373 -1.00 -4.91 4.61
C PHE A 373 -1.44 -4.66 3.17
N ILE A 374 -0.54 -4.77 2.19
CA ILE A 374 -0.86 -4.42 0.80
C ILE A 374 -1.89 -5.39 0.21
N VAL A 375 -1.72 -6.70 0.44
CA VAL A 375 -2.60 -7.72 -0.15
C VAL A 375 -4.00 -7.62 0.45
N VAL A 376 -4.12 -7.56 1.78
CA VAL A 376 -5.45 -7.49 2.42
C VAL A 376 -6.10 -6.13 2.17
N PHE A 377 -5.34 -5.04 2.14
CA PHE A 377 -5.88 -3.70 1.86
C PHE A 377 -6.56 -3.63 0.49
N GLN A 378 -6.00 -4.30 -0.52
CA GLN A 378 -6.58 -4.34 -1.87
C GLN A 378 -7.92 -5.08 -1.98
N PHE A 379 -8.29 -5.92 -1.02
CA PHE A 379 -9.66 -6.45 -0.93
C PHE A 379 -10.66 -5.38 -0.48
N MET A 380 -10.23 -4.47 0.41
CA MET A 380 -11.09 -3.41 0.93
C MET A 380 -11.08 -2.17 0.03
N GLY A 381 -10.00 -1.88 -0.68
CA GLY A 381 -9.92 -0.74 -1.58
C GLY A 381 -8.55 -0.54 -2.22
N GLY A 382 -8.48 0.46 -3.12
CA GLY A 382 -7.26 0.79 -3.86
C GLY A 382 -7.27 0.24 -5.28
N TYR A 383 -6.15 0.41 -5.97
CA TYR A 383 -6.01 0.04 -7.38
C TYR A 383 -4.86 -0.93 -7.56
N LEU A 384 -5.06 -1.95 -8.39
CA LEU A 384 -4.01 -2.92 -8.69
C LEU A 384 -2.86 -2.20 -9.39
N THR A 385 -3.16 -1.22 -10.24
CA THR A 385 -2.19 -0.41 -10.97
C THR A 385 -1.64 0.77 -10.17
N ASN A 386 -1.68 0.77 -8.84
CA ASN A 386 -1.02 1.79 -8.01
C ASN A 386 0.49 1.55 -7.93
N GLY A 387 1.33 2.53 -8.29
CA GLY A 387 2.79 2.36 -8.37
C GLY A 387 3.43 2.02 -7.02
N LEU A 388 2.92 2.61 -5.92
CA LEU A 388 3.41 2.34 -4.57
C LEU A 388 3.14 0.89 -4.13
N ASN A 389 2.01 0.29 -4.53
CA ASN A 389 1.74 -1.15 -4.29
C ASN A 389 2.82 -2.03 -4.93
N TRP A 390 3.21 -1.72 -6.17
CA TRP A 390 4.22 -2.48 -6.90
C TRP A 390 5.64 -2.24 -6.39
N VAL A 391 5.93 -1.05 -5.85
CA VAL A 391 7.15 -0.81 -5.07
C VAL A 391 7.18 -1.75 -3.85
N ALA A 392 6.08 -1.85 -3.09
CA ALA A 392 6.00 -2.75 -1.94
C ALA A 392 6.14 -4.23 -2.33
N TYR A 393 5.52 -4.66 -3.43
CA TYR A 393 5.73 -6.01 -3.99
C TYR A 393 7.21 -6.24 -4.34
N GLY A 394 7.88 -5.26 -4.93
CA GLY A 394 9.31 -5.33 -5.21
C GLY A 394 10.15 -5.55 -3.95
N ILE A 395 9.80 -4.89 -2.83
CA ILE A 395 10.46 -5.13 -1.53
C ILE A 395 10.23 -6.57 -1.07
N ILE A 396 9.00 -7.08 -1.15
CA ILE A 396 8.64 -8.46 -0.78
C ILE A 396 9.44 -9.48 -1.61
N LEU A 397 9.51 -9.27 -2.92
CA LEU A 397 10.19 -10.17 -3.86
C LEU A 397 11.72 -10.08 -3.77
N SER A 398 12.28 -8.97 -3.30
CA SER A 398 13.74 -8.76 -3.23
C SER A 398 14.44 -9.70 -2.24
N ASN A 399 15.77 -9.62 -2.14
CA ASN A 399 16.56 -10.29 -1.09
C ASN A 399 16.68 -9.46 0.21
N PHE A 400 15.98 -8.33 0.30
CA PHE A 400 15.99 -7.47 1.47
C PHE A 400 15.64 -8.21 2.77
N ASN A 401 16.39 -7.90 3.83
CA ASN A 401 16.09 -8.31 5.20
C ASN A 401 16.65 -7.25 6.17
N GLU A 402 15.77 -6.69 7.00
CA GLU A 402 16.07 -5.61 7.96
C GLU A 402 17.18 -6.00 8.96
N ARG A 403 17.34 -7.29 9.27
CA ARG A 403 18.37 -7.77 10.21
C ARG A 403 19.77 -7.78 9.60
N ASN A 404 19.88 -7.91 8.28
CA ASN A 404 21.18 -7.91 7.60
C ASN A 404 21.81 -6.50 7.61
N VAL A 405 20.98 -5.46 7.54
CA VAL A 405 21.43 -4.06 7.61
C VAL A 405 22.20 -3.76 8.90
N PHE A 406 21.74 -4.31 10.03
CA PHE A 406 22.44 -4.15 11.32
C PHE A 406 23.66 -5.05 11.47
N LYS A 407 23.69 -6.24 10.83
CA LYS A 407 24.86 -7.13 10.85
C LYS A 407 26.06 -6.47 10.15
N GLU A 408 25.85 -5.89 8.97
CA GLU A 408 26.92 -5.16 8.25
C GLU A 408 27.48 -3.98 9.05
N LEU A 409 26.63 -3.27 9.78
CA LEU A 409 27.05 -2.17 10.67
C LEU A 409 27.89 -2.67 11.85
N SER A 410 27.58 -3.85 12.40
CA SER A 410 28.33 -4.42 13.52
C SER A 410 29.70 -4.98 13.14
N ILE A 411 29.86 -5.47 11.91
CA ILE A 411 31.14 -6.00 11.41
C ILE A 411 32.12 -4.85 11.14
N LYS A 412 31.64 -3.72 10.59
CA LYS A 412 32.44 -2.51 10.33
C LYS A 412 32.87 -1.72 11.58
N LEU A 413 32.43 -2.14 12.77
CA LEU A 413 32.84 -1.54 14.05
C LEU A 413 33.86 -2.42 14.79
N LYS A 414 34.14 -3.63 14.29
CA LYS A 414 35.13 -4.56 14.87
C LYS A 414 36.49 -4.53 14.14
N TYR A 415 36.54 -3.87 12.99
CA TYR A 415 37.74 -3.49 12.25
C TYR A 415 37.75 -1.98 12.14
#